data_AF-U9TI09-F1
#
_entry.id   AF-U9TI09-F1
#
_cell.length_a   1.000
_cell.length_b   1.000
_cell.length_c   1.000
_cell.angle_alpha   90.00
_cell.angle_beta   90.00
_cell.angle_gamma   90.00
#
_symmetry.space_group_name_H-M   'P 1'
#
loop_
_entity.id
_entity.type
_entity.pdbx_description
1 polymer ?
#
loop_
_entity_poly.entity_id
_entity_poly.type
_entity_poly.pdbx_seq_one_letter_code
_entity_poly.pdbx_strand_id
1 'polypeptide(L)'
;MIRNCGILKINQDITSDQIDKRVNLAYEIYCDRDVIYHPEGSGSDNFKKAFSYPDSEKPIIKFLGLWDTVGAYGIPAYIIGEGFKYLEFYDQTIPNIVNFACQALATHERISFFEPCRIFPNSSGTVTIKETWFPGIHIEIGGGTVLKFGGNERISKATILWMIENIEQIGGLLMRDNIETYLTRFSPDFGPSWNVKNLIFDHSSSLMPTFMLRDRVIPLELDSSQKFLRKDLIYRDSNWLIPFGSRSHLSIHYASNTYEKLRKVMETKGIRLYKNVRYDKDVNRKAHL
;
A
#
# COMPACT_ATOMS: atom_id res chain seq x y z
N MET A 1 -8.03 13.83 -0.31
CA MET A 1 -8.12 14.87 -1.35
C MET A 1 -9.31 14.67 -2.27
N ILE A 2 -9.46 13.53 -2.97
CA ILE A 2 -10.62 13.32 -3.87
C ILE A 2 -11.96 13.51 -3.15
N ARG A 3 -12.09 13.05 -1.89
CA ARG A 3 -13.29 13.26 -1.07
C ARG A 3 -13.59 14.74 -0.80
N ASN A 4 -12.58 15.56 -0.51
CA ASN A 4 -12.71 17.00 -0.26
C ASN A 4 -12.95 17.77 -1.56
N CYS A 5 -12.15 17.49 -2.60
CA CYS A 5 -11.99 18.38 -3.74
C CYS A 5 -12.58 17.83 -5.05
N GLY A 6 -12.96 16.55 -5.11
CA GLY A 6 -13.46 15.92 -6.34
C GLY A 6 -12.40 15.74 -7.42
N ILE A 7 -12.83 15.39 -8.65
CA ILE A 7 -11.97 15.35 -9.84
C ILE A 7 -12.03 16.72 -10.52
N LEU A 8 -10.90 17.45 -10.55
CA LEU A 8 -10.85 18.79 -11.13
C LEU A 8 -11.27 18.77 -12.61
N LYS A 9 -12.12 19.73 -12.99
CA LYS A 9 -12.47 20.02 -14.38
C LYS A 9 -11.33 20.76 -15.05
N ILE A 10 -10.71 20.08 -16.01
CA ILE A 10 -9.74 20.68 -16.93
C ILE A 10 -10.41 20.67 -18.31
N ASN A 11 -10.71 21.85 -18.84
CA ASN A 11 -11.28 22.05 -20.18
C ASN A 11 -10.36 22.98 -20.99
N GLN A 12 -10.60 23.08 -22.30
CA GLN A 12 -9.72 23.80 -23.22
C GLN A 12 -9.66 25.31 -22.94
N ASP A 13 -10.62 25.86 -22.21
CA ASP A 13 -10.75 27.30 -21.94
C ASP A 13 -9.97 27.76 -20.69
N ILE A 14 -9.35 26.84 -19.94
CA ILE A 14 -8.62 27.15 -18.72
C ILE A 14 -7.12 27.24 -19.01
N THR A 15 -6.50 28.33 -18.58
CA THR A 15 -5.05 28.52 -18.71
C THR A 15 -4.27 27.67 -17.71
N SER A 16 -2.99 27.37 -18.00
CA SER A 16 -2.13 26.65 -17.04
C SER A 16 -2.07 27.33 -15.68
N ASP A 17 -1.94 28.67 -15.64
CA ASP A 17 -1.92 29.45 -14.39
C ASP A 17 -3.22 29.27 -13.57
N GLN A 18 -4.37 29.20 -14.24
CA GLN A 18 -5.64 28.92 -13.57
C GLN A 18 -5.72 27.49 -13.05
N ILE A 19 -5.15 26.51 -13.76
CA ILE A 19 -5.04 25.13 -13.28
C ILE A 19 -4.17 25.09 -12.02
N ASP A 20 -2.99 25.72 -12.06
CA ASP A 20 -2.05 25.74 -10.93
C ASP A 20 -2.69 26.39 -9.69
N LYS A 21 -3.41 27.50 -9.87
CA LYS A 21 -4.18 28.15 -8.79
C LYS A 21 -5.25 27.24 -8.20
N ARG A 22 -5.97 26.48 -9.02
CA ARG A 22 -6.99 25.52 -8.56
C ARG A 22 -6.36 24.34 -7.83
N VAL A 23 -5.23 23.84 -8.31
CA VAL A 23 -4.48 22.77 -7.64
C VAL A 23 -3.99 23.24 -6.28
N ASN A 24 -3.40 24.44 -6.18
CA ASN A 24 -2.97 25.01 -4.90
C ASN A 24 -4.14 25.16 -3.93
N LEU A 25 -5.27 25.72 -4.37
CA LEU A 25 -6.46 25.83 -3.54
C LEU A 25 -7.01 24.46 -3.10
N ALA A 26 -6.96 23.44 -3.96
CA ALA A 26 -7.36 22.08 -3.60
C ALA A 26 -6.44 21.48 -2.52
N TYR A 27 -5.14 21.77 -2.56
CA TYR A 27 -4.20 21.37 -1.51
C TYR A 27 -4.47 22.14 -0.21
N GLU A 28 -4.72 23.45 -0.27
CA GLU A 28 -5.07 24.27 0.90
C GLU A 28 -6.31 23.70 1.60
N ILE A 29 -7.39 23.46 0.86
CA ILE A 29 -8.63 22.85 1.38
C ILE A 29 -8.39 21.45 1.96
N TYR A 30 -7.62 20.61 1.24
CA TYR A 30 -7.35 19.25 1.72
C TYR A 30 -6.53 19.24 3.02
N CYS A 31 -5.61 20.21 3.18
CA CYS A 31 -4.74 20.32 4.34
C CYS A 31 -5.37 21.10 5.50
N ASP A 32 -6.49 21.79 5.27
CA ASP A 32 -7.17 22.55 6.31
C ASP A 32 -7.93 21.61 7.27
N ARG A 33 -7.75 21.83 8.58
CA ARG A 33 -8.34 21.03 9.66
C ARG A 33 -9.70 21.58 10.11
N ASP A 34 -10.13 22.73 9.59
CA ASP A 34 -11.44 23.30 9.89
C ASP A 34 -12.58 22.38 9.41
N VAL A 35 -13.64 22.29 10.20
CA VAL A 35 -14.84 21.49 9.90
C VAL A 35 -15.50 21.92 8.57
N ILE A 36 -15.33 23.18 8.17
CA ILE A 36 -15.82 23.71 6.89
C ILE A 36 -15.17 22.98 5.70
N TYR A 37 -13.91 22.56 5.83
CA TYR A 37 -13.15 21.87 4.79
C TYR A 37 -13.05 20.35 4.98
N HIS A 38 -13.76 19.81 5.97
CA HIS A 38 -14.06 18.38 6.04
C HIS A 38 -14.70 17.91 4.70
N PRO A 39 -14.55 16.64 4.26
CA PRO A 39 -15.16 16.16 3.02
C PRO A 39 -16.66 16.40 2.87
N GLU A 40 -17.39 16.41 3.99
CA GLU A 40 -18.83 16.68 4.06
C GLU A 40 -19.14 18.13 4.48
N GLY A 41 -18.12 18.99 4.55
CA GLY A 41 -18.21 20.39 4.93
C GLY A 41 -18.56 21.30 3.75
N SER A 42 -19.11 22.48 4.06
CA SER A 42 -19.59 23.43 3.05
C SER A 42 -18.48 23.99 2.17
N GLY A 43 -17.26 24.17 2.68
CA GLY A 43 -16.11 24.65 1.91
C GLY A 43 -15.67 23.64 0.84
N SER A 44 -15.55 22.36 1.21
CA SER A 44 -15.29 21.27 0.28
C SER A 44 -16.38 21.15 -0.78
N ASP A 45 -17.65 21.19 -0.38
CA ASP A 45 -18.79 21.12 -1.31
C ASP A 45 -18.81 22.30 -2.30
N ASN A 46 -18.60 23.53 -1.81
CA ASN A 46 -18.52 24.71 -2.66
C ASN A 46 -17.37 24.61 -3.68
N PHE A 47 -16.19 24.13 -3.24
CA PHE A 47 -15.06 23.92 -4.13
C PHE A 47 -15.39 22.89 -5.22
N LYS A 48 -15.96 21.73 -4.85
CA LYS A 48 -16.36 20.69 -5.82
C LYS A 48 -17.34 21.23 -6.86
N LYS A 49 -18.38 21.95 -6.42
CA LYS A 49 -19.37 22.55 -7.32
C LYS A 49 -18.73 23.52 -8.32
N ALA A 50 -17.78 24.34 -7.86
CA ALA A 50 -17.12 25.33 -8.68
C ALA A 50 -16.11 24.72 -9.67
N PHE A 51 -15.29 23.76 -9.22
CA PHE A 51 -14.06 23.39 -9.93
C PHE A 51 -13.97 21.92 -10.35
N SER A 52 -14.91 21.06 -9.94
CA SER A 52 -14.80 19.62 -10.14
C SER A 52 -15.98 19.05 -10.92
N TYR A 53 -15.76 17.89 -11.55
CA TYR A 53 -16.84 17.12 -12.15
C TYR A 53 -17.86 16.79 -11.05
N PRO A 54 -19.17 16.89 -11.36
CA PRO A 54 -20.19 16.56 -10.39
C PRO A 54 -20.00 15.11 -9.93
N ASP A 55 -20.24 14.86 -8.64
CA ASP A 55 -20.24 13.51 -8.12
C ASP A 55 -21.28 12.68 -8.92
N SER A 56 -20.86 11.54 -9.44
CA SER A 56 -21.71 10.63 -10.22
C SER A 56 -22.27 9.56 -9.31
N GLU A 57 -23.52 9.14 -9.54
CA GLU A 57 -24.10 7.98 -8.87
C GLU A 57 -23.34 6.68 -9.20
N LYS A 58 -22.67 6.64 -10.36
CA LYS A 58 -21.82 5.52 -10.78
C LYS A 58 -20.34 5.82 -10.53
N PRO A 59 -19.55 4.84 -10.05
CA PRO A 59 -18.10 4.98 -9.94
C PRO A 59 -17.47 5.39 -11.28
N ILE A 60 -16.67 6.45 -11.25
CA ILE A 60 -15.92 6.94 -12.42
C ILE A 60 -14.54 6.30 -12.46
N ILE A 61 -13.93 6.07 -11.30
CA ILE A 61 -12.65 5.41 -11.16
C ILE A 61 -12.91 3.90 -11.05
N LYS A 62 -12.68 3.17 -12.15
CA LYS A 62 -12.88 1.71 -12.19
C LYS A 62 -11.92 0.96 -11.27
N PHE A 63 -10.68 1.43 -11.16
CA PHE A 63 -9.63 0.76 -10.41
C PHE A 63 -8.64 1.78 -9.82
N LEU A 64 -8.36 1.66 -8.53
CA LEU A 64 -7.34 2.42 -7.81
C LEU A 64 -6.29 1.46 -7.25
N GLY A 65 -5.14 1.37 -7.92
CA GLY A 65 -4.00 0.56 -7.48
C GLY A 65 -2.98 1.40 -6.71
N LEU A 66 -2.65 0.97 -5.50
CA LEU A 66 -1.71 1.65 -4.61
C LEU A 66 -0.56 0.71 -4.23
N TRP A 67 0.65 1.25 -4.17
CA TRP A 67 1.80 0.55 -3.61
C TRP A 67 2.33 1.34 -2.43
N ASP A 68 2.24 0.71 -1.28
CA ASP A 68 2.86 1.11 -0.03
C ASP A 68 2.73 2.59 0.31
N THR A 69 1.50 3.12 0.26
CA THR A 69 1.23 4.53 0.54
C THR A 69 1.81 4.90 1.91
N VAL A 70 2.70 5.90 1.96
CA VAL A 70 3.34 6.38 3.20
C VAL A 70 2.77 7.71 3.64
N GLY A 71 2.99 8.08 4.90
CA GLY A 71 2.65 9.42 5.41
C GLY A 71 1.58 9.43 6.49
N ALA A 72 1.45 8.34 7.27
CA ALA A 72 0.53 8.27 8.39
C ALA A 72 0.86 9.30 9.49
N TYR A 73 2.14 9.70 9.58
CA TYR A 73 2.63 10.81 10.41
C TYR A 73 3.13 12.00 9.56
N GLY A 74 2.71 12.03 8.30
CA GLY A 74 3.09 12.98 7.27
C GLY A 74 4.47 12.77 6.66
N ILE A 75 4.60 13.19 5.39
CA ILE A 75 5.87 13.18 4.68
C ILE A 75 6.61 14.49 5.01
N PRO A 76 7.83 14.44 5.58
CA PRO A 76 8.56 15.66 5.89
C PRO A 76 8.98 16.36 4.59
N ALA A 77 8.42 17.55 4.35
CA ALA A 77 8.94 18.52 3.41
C ALA A 77 9.76 19.54 4.20
N TYR A 78 11.05 19.65 3.88
CA TYR A 78 11.89 20.71 4.46
C TYR A 78 11.69 22.00 3.67
N ILE A 79 11.15 23.02 4.33
CA ILE A 79 10.98 24.35 3.75
C ILE A 79 12.02 25.28 4.37
N ILE A 80 12.85 25.88 3.52
CA ILE A 80 13.87 26.84 3.94
C ILE A 80 13.18 28.03 4.61
N GLY A 81 13.49 28.28 5.89
CA GLY A 81 12.90 29.36 6.69
C GLY A 81 11.71 28.94 7.57
N GLU A 82 11.07 27.79 7.31
CA GLU A 82 9.92 27.30 8.08
C GLU A 82 10.15 25.96 8.79
N GLY A 83 11.24 25.24 8.44
CA GLY A 83 11.58 23.94 9.03
C GLY A 83 10.88 22.76 8.34
N PHE A 84 10.70 21.65 9.05
CA PHE A 84 9.96 20.50 8.54
C PHE A 84 8.45 20.75 8.63
N LYS A 85 7.77 20.79 7.47
CA LYS A 85 6.31 20.67 7.39
C LYS A 85 5.94 19.23 7.03
N TYR A 86 4.97 18.67 7.74
CA TYR A 86 4.48 17.32 7.49
C TYR A 86 3.22 17.40 6.63
N LEU A 87 3.29 16.88 5.40
CA LEU A 87 2.08 16.61 4.62
C LEU A 87 1.44 15.34 5.18
N GLU A 88 0.63 15.48 6.22
CA GLU A 88 -0.14 14.37 6.79
C GLU A 88 -1.24 13.94 5.82
N PHE A 89 -1.51 12.64 5.70
CA PHE A 89 -2.71 12.20 4.98
C PHE A 89 -3.94 12.51 5.85
N TYR A 90 -4.78 13.43 5.38
CA TYR A 90 -5.95 13.92 6.11
C TYR A 90 -7.17 12.99 6.02
N ASP A 91 -7.18 12.07 5.06
CA ASP A 91 -8.29 11.16 4.83
C ASP A 91 -7.81 9.86 4.17
N GLN A 92 -8.07 8.75 4.83
CA GLN A 92 -7.73 7.39 4.40
C GLN A 92 -8.96 6.63 3.86
N THR A 93 -10.11 7.30 3.80
CA THR A 93 -11.36 6.74 3.34
C THR A 93 -11.43 6.79 1.81
N ILE A 94 -11.69 5.65 1.18
CA ILE A 94 -11.86 5.60 -0.27
C ILE A 94 -13.23 6.19 -0.67
N PRO A 95 -13.29 7.15 -1.62
CA PRO A 95 -14.55 7.76 -2.06
C PRO A 95 -15.44 6.81 -2.86
N ASN A 96 -16.75 7.08 -2.85
CA ASN A 96 -17.77 6.33 -3.64
C ASN A 96 -17.55 6.36 -5.15
N ILE A 97 -16.78 7.33 -5.66
CA ILE A 97 -16.47 7.40 -7.08
C ILE A 97 -15.48 6.31 -7.53
N VAL A 98 -14.93 5.53 -6.60
CA VAL A 98 -14.01 4.40 -6.86
C VAL A 98 -14.78 3.09 -6.75
N ASN A 99 -14.70 2.25 -7.77
CA ASN A 99 -15.33 0.93 -7.78
C ASN A 99 -14.52 -0.11 -6.98
N PHE A 100 -13.22 -0.18 -7.28
CA PHE A 100 -12.30 -1.12 -6.66
C PHE A 100 -10.99 -0.41 -6.30
N ALA A 101 -10.56 -0.56 -5.05
CA ALA A 101 -9.27 -0.07 -4.58
C ALA A 101 -8.45 -1.22 -4.02
N CYS A 102 -7.19 -1.30 -4.38
CA CYS A 102 -6.29 -2.25 -3.74
C CYS A 102 -4.92 -1.68 -3.46
N GLN A 103 -4.34 -2.15 -2.36
CA GLN A 103 -3.07 -1.66 -1.84
C GLN A 103 -2.15 -2.82 -1.47
N ALA A 104 -0.92 -2.81 -2.00
CA ALA A 104 0.16 -3.68 -1.56
C ALA A 104 0.98 -2.96 -0.47
N LEU A 105 1.18 -3.58 0.70
CA LEU A 105 1.93 -2.99 1.82
C LEU A 105 3.21 -3.76 2.15
N ALA A 106 4.27 -3.03 2.52
CA ALA A 106 5.55 -3.60 2.93
C ALA A 106 5.51 -4.07 4.39
N THR A 107 5.82 -5.34 4.62
CA THR A 107 5.88 -5.90 5.99
C THR A 107 7.15 -5.48 6.73
N HIS A 108 8.28 -5.43 6.03
CA HIS A 108 9.60 -5.32 6.65
C HIS A 108 10.18 -3.90 6.64
N GLU A 109 9.47 -2.92 6.10
CA GLU A 109 9.87 -1.51 6.19
C GLU A 109 9.89 -1.05 7.65
N ARG A 110 10.89 -0.23 8.00
CA ARG A 110 11.14 0.23 9.37
C ARG A 110 11.47 1.71 9.47
N ILE A 111 11.72 2.40 8.36
CA ILE A 111 11.96 3.84 8.39
C ILE A 111 10.66 4.49 8.89
N SER A 112 10.70 5.17 10.04
CA SER A 112 9.50 5.69 10.70
C SER A 112 8.74 6.71 9.86
N PHE A 113 9.42 7.41 8.96
CA PHE A 113 8.79 8.31 7.97
C PHE A 113 8.02 7.57 6.88
N PHE A 114 8.25 6.28 6.72
CA PHE A 114 7.52 5.39 5.82
C PHE A 114 6.50 4.55 6.58
N GLU A 115 5.87 5.11 7.62
CA GLU A 115 4.69 4.47 8.23
C GLU A 115 3.56 4.38 7.19
N PRO A 116 2.92 3.20 7.02
CA PRO A 116 1.95 2.98 5.96
C PRO A 116 0.61 3.64 6.29
N CYS A 117 0.07 4.36 5.31
CA CYS A 117 -1.31 4.81 5.28
C CYS A 117 -2.20 3.67 4.78
N ARG A 118 -3.02 3.12 5.68
CA ARG A 118 -4.00 2.10 5.31
C ARG A 118 -5.17 2.73 4.57
N ILE A 119 -5.90 1.92 3.79
CA ILE A 119 -7.10 2.35 3.09
C ILE A 119 -8.36 1.75 3.72
N PHE A 120 -9.39 2.57 3.89
CA PHE A 120 -10.64 2.16 4.54
C PHE A 120 -11.85 2.40 3.65
N PRO A 121 -12.89 1.53 3.74
CA PRO A 121 -14.12 1.75 3.00
C PRO A 121 -14.86 2.94 3.61
N ASN A 122 -15.61 3.64 2.76
CA ASN A 122 -16.60 4.59 3.26
C ASN A 122 -17.84 3.86 3.81
N SER A 123 -18.72 4.63 4.45
CA SER A 123 -19.94 4.14 5.08
C SER A 123 -20.99 3.55 4.12
N SER A 124 -20.88 3.79 2.81
CA SER A 124 -21.86 3.28 1.84
C SER A 124 -21.67 1.79 1.51
N GLY A 125 -20.47 1.25 1.74
CA GLY A 125 -20.13 -0.14 1.43
C GLY A 125 -20.11 -0.49 -0.07
N THR A 126 -20.16 0.51 -0.96
CA THR A 126 -20.19 0.29 -2.41
C THR A 126 -18.81 0.00 -3.01
N VAL A 127 -17.73 0.39 -2.32
CA VAL A 127 -16.35 0.24 -2.78
C VAL A 127 -15.81 -1.13 -2.35
N THR A 128 -15.27 -1.89 -3.30
CA THR A 128 -14.49 -3.09 -2.95
C THR A 128 -13.06 -2.70 -2.61
N ILE A 129 -12.59 -3.09 -1.43
CA ILE A 129 -11.23 -2.79 -0.96
C ILE A 129 -10.45 -4.07 -0.71
N LYS A 130 -9.21 -4.12 -1.22
CA LYS A 130 -8.27 -5.21 -0.97
C LYS A 130 -6.91 -4.68 -0.58
N GLU A 131 -6.51 -4.88 0.67
CA GLU A 131 -5.19 -4.51 1.16
C GLU A 131 -4.40 -5.76 1.52
N THR A 132 -3.21 -5.95 0.96
CA THR A 132 -2.40 -7.15 1.16
C THR A 132 -1.00 -6.79 1.58
N TRP A 133 -0.50 -7.43 2.63
CA TRP A 133 0.87 -7.28 3.12
C TRP A 133 1.79 -8.29 2.45
N PHE A 134 2.86 -7.76 1.87
CA PHE A 134 3.91 -8.51 1.17
C PHE A 134 5.18 -8.54 2.01
N PRO A 135 6.01 -9.59 1.88
CA PRO A 135 7.37 -9.51 2.40
C PRO A 135 8.13 -8.42 1.65
N GLY A 136 9.06 -7.78 2.32
CA GLY A 136 9.95 -6.77 1.74
C GLY A 136 9.79 -5.40 2.37
N ILE A 137 10.60 -4.46 1.88
CA ILE A 137 10.64 -3.04 2.28
C ILE A 137 9.97 -2.16 1.21
N HIS A 138 9.78 -0.87 1.51
CA HIS A 138 8.99 0.06 0.68
C HIS A 138 9.37 0.02 -0.81
N ILE A 139 10.67 0.11 -1.11
CA ILE A 139 11.20 0.12 -2.48
C ILE A 139 10.99 -1.20 -3.23
N GLU A 140 10.91 -2.33 -2.53
CA GLU A 140 10.67 -3.63 -3.15
C GLU A 140 9.19 -3.78 -3.50
N ILE A 141 8.30 -3.20 -2.70
CA ILE A 141 6.86 -3.23 -2.94
C ILE A 141 6.49 -2.33 -4.12
N GLY A 142 6.91 -1.07 -4.10
CA GLY A 142 6.63 -0.10 -5.17
C GLY A 142 7.44 -0.33 -6.44
N GLY A 143 8.57 -1.03 -6.33
CA GLY A 143 9.56 -1.14 -7.39
C GLY A 143 10.47 0.08 -7.45
N GLY A 144 11.77 -0.14 -7.63
CA GLY A 144 12.74 0.94 -7.70
C GLY A 144 14.15 0.51 -7.35
N THR A 145 15.08 1.46 -7.41
CA THR A 145 16.48 1.30 -7.01
C THR A 145 16.90 2.56 -6.28
N VAL A 146 17.51 2.44 -5.10
CA VAL A 146 18.03 3.59 -4.33
C VAL A 146 19.55 3.52 -4.37
N LEU A 147 20.22 4.60 -4.78
CA LEU A 147 21.69 4.68 -4.79
C LEU A 147 22.38 3.51 -5.53
N LYS A 148 21.79 3.01 -6.63
CA LYS A 148 22.22 1.83 -7.40
C LYS A 148 22.13 0.48 -6.63
N PHE A 149 21.50 0.47 -5.48
CA PHE A 149 21.08 -0.73 -4.75
C PHE A 149 19.65 -1.08 -5.16
N GLY A 150 19.49 -2.21 -5.85
CA GLY A 150 18.20 -2.73 -6.27
C GLY A 150 17.71 -3.77 -5.28
N GLY A 151 16.43 -3.69 -4.89
CA GLY A 151 15.80 -4.62 -3.94
C GLY A 151 15.63 -6.05 -4.48
N ASN A 152 14.94 -6.91 -3.73
CA ASN A 152 14.54 -8.22 -4.21
C ASN A 152 13.52 -8.07 -5.36
N GLU A 153 14.00 -8.20 -6.60
CA GLU A 153 13.18 -8.06 -7.81
C GLU A 153 11.99 -9.02 -7.85
N ARG A 154 12.08 -10.18 -7.19
CA ARG A 154 10.95 -11.13 -7.11
C ARG A 154 9.78 -10.55 -6.34
N ILE A 155 10.03 -9.72 -5.32
CA ILE A 155 8.97 -9.04 -4.56
C ILE A 155 8.28 -8.00 -5.44
N SER A 156 9.05 -7.18 -6.18
CA SER A 156 8.47 -6.21 -7.11
C SER A 156 7.68 -6.87 -8.24
N LYS A 157 8.16 -8.02 -8.75
CA LYS A 157 7.42 -8.86 -9.69
C LYS A 157 6.11 -9.39 -9.08
N ALA A 158 6.15 -9.84 -7.82
CA ALA A 158 4.96 -10.32 -7.13
C ALA A 158 3.90 -9.23 -6.94
N THR A 159 4.31 -8.02 -6.55
CA THR A 159 3.37 -6.90 -6.29
C THR A 159 2.76 -6.38 -7.58
N ILE A 160 3.54 -6.26 -8.66
CA ILE A 160 2.98 -5.83 -9.95
C ILE A 160 2.09 -6.90 -10.56
N LEU A 161 2.47 -8.18 -10.48
CA LEU A 161 1.63 -9.28 -10.95
C LEU A 161 0.31 -9.34 -10.16
N TRP A 162 0.37 -9.23 -8.84
CA TRP A 162 -0.83 -9.17 -8.00
C TRP A 162 -1.73 -7.98 -8.39
N MET A 163 -1.16 -6.81 -8.69
CA MET A 163 -1.95 -5.67 -9.16
C MET A 163 -2.65 -5.98 -10.48
N ILE A 164 -1.92 -6.56 -11.44
CA ILE A 164 -2.44 -6.98 -12.75
C ILE A 164 -3.57 -8.01 -12.59
N GLU A 165 -3.42 -8.99 -11.71
CA GLU A 165 -4.47 -9.99 -11.42
C GLU A 165 -5.75 -9.33 -10.88
N ASN A 166 -5.64 -8.29 -10.03
CA ASN A 166 -6.82 -7.56 -9.55
C ASN A 166 -7.43 -6.67 -10.67
N ILE A 167 -6.61 -6.10 -11.56
CA ILE A 167 -7.09 -5.36 -12.74
C ILE A 167 -7.89 -6.29 -13.66
N GLU A 168 -7.36 -7.47 -13.94
CA GLU A 168 -7.99 -8.48 -14.79
C GLU A 168 -9.34 -8.95 -14.22
N GLN A 169 -9.43 -9.14 -12.89
CA GLN A 169 -10.68 -9.51 -12.21
C GLN A 169 -11.80 -8.48 -12.39
N ILE A 170 -11.46 -7.19 -12.48
CA ILE A 170 -12.45 -6.13 -12.69
C ILE A 170 -12.89 -6.06 -14.15
N GLY A 171 -11.98 -6.31 -15.09
CA GLY A 171 -12.26 -6.28 -16.51
C GLY A 171 -12.60 -4.88 -17.05
N GLY A 172 -12.75 -4.79 -18.37
CA GLY A 172 -13.15 -3.54 -19.04
C GLY A 172 -12.12 -2.40 -18.92
N LEU A 173 -10.86 -2.74 -18.65
CA LEU A 173 -9.68 -1.88 -18.71
C LEU A 173 -8.81 -2.34 -19.88
N LEU A 174 -8.16 -1.39 -20.55
CA LEU A 174 -7.25 -1.69 -21.65
C LEU A 174 -5.96 -2.28 -21.10
N MET A 175 -5.57 -3.45 -21.62
CA MET A 175 -4.32 -4.13 -21.29
C MET A 175 -3.54 -4.37 -22.57
N ARG A 176 -2.22 -4.22 -22.49
CA ARG A 176 -1.34 -4.39 -23.64
C ARG A 176 -1.17 -5.86 -24.02
N ASP A 177 -1.05 -6.71 -23.03
CA ASP A 177 -0.87 -8.15 -23.16
C ASP A 177 -1.97 -8.88 -22.36
N ASN A 178 -2.09 -10.20 -22.54
CA ASN A 178 -3.01 -11.03 -21.77
C ASN A 178 -2.43 -11.46 -20.42
N ILE A 179 -3.29 -11.99 -19.55
CA ILE A 179 -2.88 -12.44 -18.20
C ILE A 179 -1.81 -13.53 -18.24
N GLU A 180 -1.83 -14.47 -19.19
CA GLU A 180 -0.82 -15.53 -19.34
C GLU A 180 0.59 -14.98 -19.63
N THR A 181 0.66 -13.94 -20.47
CA THR A 181 1.90 -13.24 -20.78
C THR A 181 2.46 -12.54 -19.54
N TYR A 182 1.59 -11.88 -18.77
CA TYR A 182 2.00 -11.23 -17.51
C TYR A 182 2.42 -12.23 -16.44
N LEU A 183 1.71 -13.35 -16.29
CA LEU A 183 2.08 -14.44 -15.38
C LEU A 183 3.49 -14.96 -15.69
N THR A 184 3.81 -15.14 -16.97
CA THR A 184 5.13 -15.58 -17.41
C THR A 184 6.19 -14.52 -17.14
N ARG A 185 5.92 -13.25 -17.50
CA ARG A 185 6.88 -12.15 -17.40
C ARG A 185 7.20 -11.74 -15.97
N PHE A 186 6.18 -11.73 -15.11
CA PHE A 186 6.26 -11.24 -13.74
C PHE A 186 6.12 -12.35 -12.70
N SER A 187 6.34 -13.61 -13.10
CA SER A 187 6.39 -14.71 -12.12
C SER A 187 7.43 -14.40 -11.04
N PRO A 188 7.04 -14.37 -9.76
CA PRO A 188 8.00 -14.18 -8.67
C PRO A 188 8.73 -15.47 -8.31
N ASP A 189 8.36 -16.60 -8.91
CA ASP A 189 8.90 -17.92 -8.59
C ASP A 189 10.24 -18.19 -9.32
N PHE A 190 10.60 -17.36 -10.30
CA PHE A 190 11.81 -17.47 -11.10
C PHE A 190 12.60 -16.15 -11.22
N GLY A 191 13.90 -16.27 -11.50
CA GLY A 191 14.80 -15.13 -11.74
C GLY A 191 15.69 -14.77 -10.54
N PRO A 192 16.46 -13.67 -10.63
CA PRO A 192 17.38 -13.29 -9.56
C PRO A 192 16.61 -12.96 -8.28
N SER A 193 17.00 -13.58 -7.18
CA SER A 193 16.58 -13.23 -5.83
C SER A 193 17.77 -12.67 -5.08
N TRP A 194 17.55 -11.66 -4.24
CA TRP A 194 18.54 -11.19 -3.24
C TRP A 194 19.86 -10.70 -3.85
N ASN A 195 19.97 -9.39 -4.05
CA ASN A 195 21.28 -8.79 -4.25
C ASN A 195 22.01 -8.79 -2.90
N VAL A 196 23.28 -9.24 -2.80
CA VAL A 196 24.09 -9.13 -1.56
C VAL A 196 24.10 -7.69 -1.04
N LYS A 197 23.96 -6.73 -1.95
CA LYS A 197 23.78 -5.32 -1.63
C LYS A 197 22.53 -4.97 -0.82
N ASN A 198 21.49 -5.82 -0.79
CA ASN A 198 20.27 -5.61 0.02
C ASN A 198 20.50 -5.94 1.48
N LEU A 199 21.34 -6.95 1.77
CA LEU A 199 21.85 -7.18 3.12
C LEU A 199 22.58 -5.92 3.60
N ILE A 200 23.36 -5.29 2.71
CA ILE A 200 24.03 -4.01 2.99
C ILE A 200 23.03 -2.87 3.12
N PHE A 201 21.96 -2.78 2.33
CA PHE A 201 20.98 -1.69 2.43
C PHE A 201 20.17 -1.76 3.73
N ASP A 202 19.64 -2.92 4.11
CA ASP A 202 18.92 -3.07 5.38
C ASP A 202 19.87 -2.93 6.58
N HIS A 203 21.10 -3.47 6.51
CA HIS A 203 22.12 -3.12 7.50
C HIS A 203 22.60 -1.68 7.38
N SER A 204 22.48 -0.97 6.26
CA SER A 204 22.80 0.46 6.16
C SER A 204 21.68 1.31 6.73
N SER A 205 20.46 0.80 6.81
CA SER A 205 19.44 1.38 7.68
C SER A 205 19.88 1.33 9.16
N SER A 206 20.86 0.50 9.54
CA SER A 206 21.52 0.61 10.85
C SER A 206 22.45 1.82 10.99
N LEU A 207 22.81 2.50 9.89
CA LEU A 207 23.41 3.84 9.92
C LEU A 207 22.34 4.92 10.20
N MET A 208 21.05 4.61 10.03
CA MET A 208 20.00 5.50 10.49
C MET A 208 19.95 5.42 12.02
N PRO A 209 19.84 6.55 12.71
CA PRO A 209 19.66 6.55 14.16
C PRO A 209 18.50 5.65 14.57
N THR A 210 18.69 4.83 15.61
CA THR A 210 17.71 3.83 16.05
C THR A 210 16.34 4.42 16.39
N PHE A 211 16.27 5.68 16.83
CA PHE A 211 15.01 6.38 17.08
C PHE A 211 14.17 6.64 15.81
N MET A 212 14.77 6.53 14.62
CA MET A 212 14.10 6.65 13.32
C MET A 212 13.64 5.28 12.78
N LEU A 213 13.90 4.20 13.50
CA LEU A 213 13.53 2.85 13.11
C LEU A 213 12.36 2.35 13.97
N ARG A 214 11.25 2.02 13.32
CA ARG A 214 10.05 1.46 13.95
C ARG A 214 9.48 0.36 13.07
N ASP A 215 9.34 -0.83 13.63
CA ASP A 215 8.62 -1.91 12.92
C ASP A 215 7.16 -1.50 12.71
N ARG A 216 6.67 -1.74 11.50
CA ARG A 216 5.24 -1.63 11.18
C ARG A 216 4.41 -2.62 11.99
N VAL A 217 3.09 -2.41 11.97
CA VAL A 217 2.11 -3.29 12.63
C VAL A 217 1.12 -3.79 11.60
N ILE A 218 1.05 -5.11 11.41
CA ILE A 218 -0.04 -5.73 10.66
C ILE A 218 -1.23 -5.88 11.62
N PRO A 219 -2.37 -5.26 11.31
CA PRO A 219 -3.57 -5.37 12.13
C PRO A 219 -4.09 -6.81 12.13
N LEU A 220 -4.58 -7.28 13.28
CA LEU A 220 -5.19 -8.60 13.38
C LEU A 220 -6.61 -8.53 12.80
N GLU A 221 -6.73 -8.72 11.49
CA GLU A 221 -8.01 -8.76 10.80
C GLU A 221 -8.43 -10.21 10.60
N LEU A 222 -9.63 -10.56 11.04
CA LEU A 222 -10.13 -11.93 11.06
C LEU A 222 -11.27 -12.12 10.06
N ASP A 223 -11.49 -13.36 9.67
CA ASP A 223 -12.66 -13.77 8.92
C ASP A 223 -13.94 -13.74 9.78
N SER A 224 -15.10 -14.01 9.16
CA SER A 224 -16.38 -14.04 9.87
C SER A 224 -16.43 -15.11 10.98
N SER A 225 -15.66 -16.19 10.87
CA SER A 225 -15.58 -17.22 11.91
C SER A 225 -14.74 -16.82 13.11
N GLN A 226 -13.97 -15.72 13.01
CA GLN A 226 -13.02 -15.25 14.03
C GLN A 226 -11.91 -16.28 14.36
N LYS A 227 -11.72 -17.30 13.52
CA LYS A 227 -10.71 -18.35 13.72
C LYS A 227 -9.54 -18.22 12.75
N PHE A 228 -9.77 -17.55 11.62
CA PHE A 228 -8.77 -17.39 10.58
C PHE A 228 -8.45 -15.92 10.37
N LEU A 229 -7.19 -15.65 10.02
CA LEU A 229 -6.80 -14.36 9.47
C LEU A 229 -7.63 -14.09 8.22
N ARG A 230 -8.03 -12.83 8.01
CA ARG A 230 -8.77 -12.41 6.81
C ARG A 230 -8.01 -12.92 5.58
N LYS A 231 -8.75 -13.58 4.69
CA LYS A 231 -8.21 -14.04 3.41
C LYS A 231 -7.53 -12.88 2.68
N ASP A 232 -6.39 -13.17 2.06
CA ASP A 232 -5.58 -12.21 1.30
C ASP A 232 -5.00 -11.04 2.14
N LEU A 233 -5.07 -11.07 3.48
CA LEU A 233 -4.36 -10.09 4.31
C LEU A 233 -2.85 -10.19 4.13
N ILE A 234 -2.33 -11.41 4.02
CA ILE A 234 -0.92 -11.69 3.77
C ILE A 234 -0.80 -12.33 2.39
N TYR A 235 0.14 -11.85 1.57
CA TYR A 235 0.34 -12.37 0.22
C TYR A 235 0.54 -13.89 0.22
N ARG A 236 -0.15 -14.60 -0.68
CA ARG A 236 -0.15 -16.07 -0.81
C ARG A 236 -0.36 -16.83 0.51
N ASP A 237 -1.15 -16.27 1.44
CA ASP A 237 -1.38 -16.85 2.78
C ASP A 237 -0.05 -17.23 3.46
N SER A 238 0.96 -16.37 3.35
CA SER A 238 2.30 -16.61 3.89
C SER A 238 3.11 -17.75 3.24
N ASN A 239 2.63 -18.38 2.16
CA ASN A 239 3.41 -19.37 1.41
C ASN A 239 4.47 -18.68 0.54
N TRP A 240 5.57 -18.30 1.19
CA TRP A 240 6.65 -17.50 0.61
C TRP A 240 7.88 -18.32 0.24
N LEU A 241 7.89 -19.62 0.55
CA LEU A 241 9.05 -20.49 0.41
C LEU A 241 9.64 -20.47 -1.00
N ILE A 242 8.79 -20.64 -2.01
CA ILE A 242 9.20 -20.66 -3.43
C ILE A 242 9.63 -19.26 -3.90
N PRO A 243 8.80 -18.20 -3.77
CA PRO A 243 9.16 -16.92 -4.36
C PRO A 243 10.26 -16.17 -3.58
N PHE A 244 10.29 -16.28 -2.25
CA PHE A 244 11.10 -15.41 -1.39
C PHE A 244 11.99 -16.18 -0.39
N GLY A 245 11.88 -17.50 -0.30
CA GLY A 245 12.63 -18.30 0.67
C GLY A 245 11.88 -18.51 2.00
N SER A 246 12.53 -19.22 2.94
CA SER A 246 11.92 -19.51 4.24
C SER A 246 11.77 -18.25 5.11
N ARG A 247 11.03 -18.34 6.20
CA ARG A 247 10.90 -17.19 7.10
C ARG A 247 12.19 -16.92 7.85
N SER A 248 12.94 -17.96 8.24
CA SER A 248 14.30 -17.78 8.77
C SER A 248 15.19 -17.03 7.79
N HIS A 249 15.11 -17.35 6.49
CA HIS A 249 15.82 -16.61 5.45
C HIS A 249 15.41 -15.13 5.43
N LEU A 250 14.11 -14.83 5.39
CA LEU A 250 13.60 -13.45 5.42
C LEU A 250 14.02 -12.69 6.70
N SER A 251 14.06 -13.35 7.86
CA SER A 251 14.47 -12.73 9.13
C SER A 251 15.97 -12.40 9.21
N ILE A 252 16.80 -13.03 8.38
CA ILE A 252 18.21 -12.68 8.22
C ILE A 252 18.35 -11.46 7.30
N HIS A 253 17.52 -11.40 6.26
CA HIS A 253 17.58 -10.35 5.25
C HIS A 253 16.88 -9.05 5.65
N TYR A 254 15.91 -9.12 6.55
CA TYR A 254 15.22 -7.97 7.09
C TYR A 254 15.20 -7.97 8.60
N ALA A 255 15.66 -6.88 9.21
CA ALA A 255 15.72 -6.72 10.66
C ALA A 255 14.34 -6.49 11.32
N SER A 256 13.27 -6.35 10.55
CA SER A 256 11.93 -6.06 11.04
C SER A 256 11.29 -7.24 11.76
N ASN A 257 10.68 -7.00 12.93
CA ASN A 257 9.92 -8.02 13.64
C ASN A 257 8.41 -7.98 13.37
N THR A 258 7.93 -7.14 12.44
CA THR A 258 6.49 -6.96 12.13
C THR A 258 5.76 -8.30 11.99
N TYR A 259 6.32 -9.20 11.19
CA TYR A 259 5.73 -10.47 10.85
C TYR A 259 5.72 -11.46 12.03
N GLU A 260 6.84 -11.54 12.78
CA GLU A 260 6.94 -12.38 13.98
C GLU A 260 6.03 -11.89 15.11
N LYS A 261 5.81 -10.57 15.22
CA LYS A 261 4.84 -10.00 16.15
C LYS A 261 3.42 -10.46 15.83
N LEU A 262 3.00 -10.39 14.56
CA LEU A 262 1.69 -10.92 14.13
C LEU A 262 1.56 -12.41 14.44
N ARG A 263 2.58 -13.22 14.10
CA ARG A 263 2.60 -14.66 14.39
C ARG A 263 2.34 -14.96 15.86
N LYS A 264 3.08 -14.31 16.76
CA LYS A 264 2.94 -14.53 18.21
C LYS A 264 1.55 -14.17 18.73
N VAL A 265 0.95 -13.10 18.20
CA VAL A 265 -0.43 -12.72 18.53
C VAL A 265 -1.42 -13.78 18.04
N MET A 266 -1.27 -14.25 16.80
CA MET A 266 -2.11 -15.32 16.25
C MET A 266 -1.99 -16.62 17.05
N GLU A 267 -0.77 -17.03 17.38
CA GLU A 267 -0.48 -18.23 18.17
C GLU A 267 -1.15 -18.16 19.55
N THR A 268 -0.95 -17.05 20.27
CA THR A 268 -1.57 -16.80 21.59
C THR A 268 -3.10 -16.88 21.53
N LYS A 269 -3.69 -16.39 20.43
CA LYS A 269 -5.15 -16.34 20.25
C LYS A 269 -5.72 -17.59 19.55
N GLY A 270 -4.89 -18.57 19.20
CA GLY A 270 -5.33 -19.75 18.45
C GLY A 270 -5.80 -19.45 17.03
N ILE A 271 -5.46 -18.28 16.47
CA ILE A 271 -5.82 -17.86 15.12
C ILE A 271 -4.91 -18.55 14.11
N ARG A 272 -5.51 -19.01 13.00
CA ARG A 272 -4.80 -19.68 11.91
C ARG A 272 -4.80 -18.84 10.65
N LEU A 273 -3.93 -19.19 9.69
CA LEU A 273 -4.05 -18.69 8.33
C LEU A 273 -5.27 -19.32 7.65
N TYR A 274 -5.67 -18.73 6.52
CA TYR A 274 -6.70 -19.29 5.66
C TYR A 274 -6.41 -20.78 5.32
N LYS A 275 -7.48 -21.57 5.08
CA LYS A 275 -7.40 -23.03 4.90
C LYS A 275 -6.77 -23.81 6.06
N ASN A 276 -6.91 -23.31 7.29
CA ASN A 276 -6.47 -24.00 8.50
C ASN A 276 -4.95 -24.20 8.63
N VAL A 277 -4.17 -23.40 7.91
CA VAL A 277 -2.71 -23.45 7.94
C VAL A 277 -2.20 -22.80 9.23
N ARG A 278 -1.29 -23.46 9.95
CA ARG A 278 -0.64 -22.86 11.13
C ARG A 278 0.50 -21.96 10.69
N TYR A 279 0.69 -20.88 11.44
CA TYR A 279 1.75 -19.93 11.20
C TYR A 279 3.07 -20.46 11.78
N ASP A 280 3.81 -21.28 11.03
CA ASP A 280 5.04 -21.90 11.53
C ASP A 280 6.30 -21.18 11.04
N LYS A 281 7.23 -20.86 11.96
CA LYS A 281 8.48 -20.18 11.63
C LYS A 281 9.27 -20.93 10.55
N ASP A 282 9.26 -22.26 10.48
CA ASP A 282 9.96 -23.00 9.40
C ASP A 282 9.38 -24.39 9.07
N VAL A 283 8.22 -24.79 9.61
CA VAL A 283 7.66 -26.14 9.33
C VAL A 283 6.99 -26.20 7.96
N ASN A 284 7.79 -26.59 6.97
CA ASN A 284 7.63 -27.88 6.27
C ASN A 284 8.89 -28.21 5.46
N ARG A 285 10.02 -28.46 6.14
CA ARG A 285 11.24 -29.03 5.51
C ARG A 285 11.33 -30.56 5.62
N LYS A 286 10.25 -31.25 5.99
CA LYS A 286 10.25 -32.72 6.22
C LYS A 286 9.01 -33.49 5.75
N ALA A 287 8.12 -32.89 4.96
CA ALA A 287 7.13 -33.67 4.22
C ALA A 287 7.43 -33.47 2.72
N HIS A 288 7.78 -34.55 2.02
CA HIS A 288 8.23 -34.59 0.62
C HIS A 288 9.74 -34.39 0.41
N LEU A 289 10.54 -35.27 1.01
CA LEU A 289 11.57 -35.99 0.23
C LEU A 289 10.94 -37.30 -0.25
#